data_AF-A0A3A8LJZ8-F1
#
_entry.id   AF-A0A3A8LJZ8-F1
#
_cell.length_a   1.000
_cell.length_b   1.000
_cell.length_c   1.000
_cell.angle_alpha   90.00
_cell.angle_beta   90.00
_cell.angle_gamma   90.00
#
_symmetry.space_group_name_H-M   'P 1'
#
loop_
_entity.id
_entity.type
_entity.pdbx_description
1 polymer ?
#
loop_
_entity_poly.entity_id
_entity_poly.type
_entity_poly.pdbx_seq_one_letter_code
_entity_poly.pdbx_strand_id
1 'polypeptide(L)'
;MQRFAKQWSMNLLLAVSLVTVSGSAGAQECEPGGSLFAPDEISLEERSEYRLALSADGRTAYYHVDSDTPPLQAIYVTHLRNGRFGPGEVVSFSGTYKDSDPFISPDGQSLFFSSTRPVNGGAEREDTDLWVVHRVRDGWGAPEHLGPLVNTPKQELYVSVTRDGTLYFASGTFDTDFDMYRARRQGNRYAAPENLGPAVNSADSWEYNPWVSPDGQVLVFASLNRPGGYGLGDLYVSFNIAGTWTRAVNLGPSVNTEKDEFHPTLSRDLRHLYFVRQTWDPFTPSDFYHLDTRCLWR
;
A
#
# COMPACT_ATOMS: atom_id res chain seq x y z
N MET A 1 9.26 34.49 -1.93
CA MET A 1 9.23 33.02 -1.74
C MET A 1 9.02 32.33 -3.09
N GLN A 2 9.98 32.46 -4.02
CA GLN A 2 9.95 31.82 -5.36
C GLN A 2 11.36 31.58 -5.93
N ARG A 3 12.35 31.31 -5.07
CA ARG A 3 13.74 31.01 -5.47
C ARG A 3 14.39 30.00 -4.53
N PHE A 4 13.95 28.75 -4.54
CA PHE A 4 14.71 27.63 -3.95
C PHE A 4 14.50 26.27 -4.65
N ALA A 5 13.83 26.21 -5.80
CA ALA A 5 13.51 24.97 -6.52
C ALA A 5 14.32 24.77 -7.82
N LYS A 6 15.56 25.26 -7.90
CA LYS A 6 16.38 25.11 -9.11
C LYS A 6 17.83 24.76 -8.79
N GLN A 7 18.04 23.61 -8.16
CA GLN A 7 19.39 23.06 -7.98
C GLN A 7 19.42 21.53 -7.81
N TRP A 8 18.78 20.77 -8.71
CA TRP A 8 19.02 19.33 -8.84
C TRP A 8 18.93 18.92 -10.31
N SER A 9 20.02 19.16 -11.03
CA SER A 9 20.23 18.65 -12.39
C SER A 9 21.74 18.49 -12.60
N MET A 10 22.31 17.35 -12.20
CA MET A 10 23.55 16.77 -12.75
C MET A 10 24.05 15.64 -11.86
N ASN A 11 24.01 14.40 -12.37
CA ASN A 11 25.21 13.58 -12.61
C ASN A 11 24.81 12.18 -13.07
N LEU A 12 24.73 11.99 -14.39
CA LEU A 12 25.12 10.72 -15.02
C LEU A 12 25.62 11.05 -16.44
N LEU A 13 26.94 11.11 -16.60
CA LEU A 13 27.61 11.23 -17.89
C LEU A 13 28.23 9.86 -18.20
N LEU A 14 27.73 9.19 -19.24
CA LEU A 14 28.52 8.33 -20.12
C LEU A 14 27.86 8.25 -21.49
N ALA A 15 28.70 8.47 -22.50
CA ALA A 15 28.37 8.86 -23.86
C ALA A 15 27.88 7.71 -24.75
N VAL A 16 26.87 7.97 -25.59
CA VAL A 16 26.76 7.42 -26.95
C VAL A 16 26.10 8.47 -27.88
N SER A 17 26.67 8.55 -29.08
CA SER A 17 26.48 9.41 -30.24
C SER A 17 25.08 9.91 -30.62
N LEU A 18 25.05 11.12 -31.19
CA LEU A 18 23.88 11.76 -31.80
C LEU A 18 23.25 10.91 -32.91
N VAL A 19 21.96 10.61 -32.74
CA VAL A 19 21.00 10.52 -33.85
C VAL A 19 19.87 11.48 -33.50
N THR A 20 19.74 12.56 -34.25
CA THR A 20 18.60 13.48 -34.15
C THR A 20 17.36 12.80 -34.73
N VAL A 21 16.55 12.19 -33.87
CA VAL A 21 15.15 11.91 -34.19
C VAL A 21 14.32 13.09 -33.69
N SER A 22 13.97 13.98 -34.61
CA SER A 22 12.93 14.99 -34.38
C SER A 22 11.58 14.30 -34.36
N GLY A 23 11.16 13.85 -33.17
CA GLY A 23 9.80 13.46 -32.87
C GLY A 23 9.38 14.16 -31.60
N SER A 24 8.56 15.20 -31.70
CA SER A 24 7.84 15.74 -30.55
C SER A 24 6.78 14.70 -30.15
N ALA A 25 7.19 13.71 -29.35
CA ALA A 25 6.24 12.98 -28.54
C ALA A 25 5.66 14.01 -27.56
N GLY A 26 4.41 14.41 -27.78
CA GLY A 26 3.68 15.25 -26.83
C GLY A 26 3.82 14.63 -25.45
N ALA A 27 4.32 15.41 -24.49
CA ALA A 27 4.46 14.94 -23.12
C ALA A 27 3.06 14.63 -22.59
N GLN A 28 2.81 13.37 -22.26
CA GLN A 28 1.54 12.97 -21.66
C GLN A 28 1.50 13.49 -20.22
N GLU A 29 0.68 14.51 -19.98
CA GLU A 29 0.33 14.99 -18.64
C GLU A 29 -0.44 13.87 -17.90
N CYS A 30 -0.32 13.80 -16.57
CA CYS A 30 -1.19 12.89 -15.82
C CYS A 30 -2.63 13.40 -15.96
N GLU A 31 -3.54 12.53 -16.38
CA GLU A 31 -4.96 12.78 -16.17
C GLU A 31 -5.20 12.99 -14.66
N PRO A 32 -5.82 14.11 -14.25
CA PRO A 32 -6.11 14.37 -12.85
C PRO A 32 -6.89 13.22 -12.20
N GLY A 33 -6.43 12.76 -11.04
CA GLY A 33 -7.05 11.68 -10.29
C GLY A 33 -6.84 10.25 -10.82
N GLY A 34 -6.05 10.03 -11.87
CA GLY A 34 -5.77 8.69 -12.41
C GLY A 34 -6.96 8.04 -13.13
N SER A 35 -6.85 6.74 -13.44
CA SER A 35 -7.86 5.98 -14.18
C SER A 35 -8.33 4.77 -13.38
N LEU A 36 -9.59 4.35 -13.55
CA LEU A 36 -10.13 3.15 -12.91
C LEU A 36 -9.33 1.91 -13.34
N PHE A 37 -8.93 1.10 -12.38
CA PHE A 37 -8.17 -0.12 -12.60
C PHE A 37 -9.11 -1.32 -12.63
N ALA A 38 -8.95 -2.17 -13.65
CA ALA A 38 -9.69 -3.43 -13.83
C ALA A 38 -11.21 -3.29 -13.61
N PRO A 39 -11.89 -2.37 -14.33
CA PRO A 39 -13.34 -2.20 -14.25
C PRO A 39 -14.07 -3.50 -14.62
N ASP A 40 -15.13 -3.83 -13.87
CA ASP A 40 -15.94 -5.04 -14.06
C ASP A 40 -15.16 -6.37 -13.89
N GLU A 41 -13.90 -6.31 -13.42
CA GLU A 41 -13.03 -7.46 -13.20
C GLU A 41 -12.62 -7.58 -11.74
N ILE A 42 -12.13 -6.47 -11.16
CA ILE A 42 -11.79 -6.37 -9.73
C ILE A 42 -12.68 -5.31 -9.07
N SER A 43 -12.75 -4.12 -9.66
CA SER A 43 -13.52 -2.95 -9.19
C SER A 43 -14.99 -3.16 -9.54
N LEU A 44 -15.79 -3.62 -8.56
CA LEU A 44 -17.19 -4.05 -8.75
C LEU A 44 -18.17 -3.15 -8.01
N GLU A 45 -19.35 -2.90 -8.59
CA GLU A 45 -20.32 -1.92 -8.06
C GLU A 45 -20.94 -2.31 -6.70
N GLU A 46 -20.96 -3.59 -6.32
CA GLU A 46 -21.71 -4.07 -5.14
C GLU A 46 -20.88 -4.22 -3.86
N ARG A 47 -19.59 -3.88 -3.88
CA ARG A 47 -18.68 -4.08 -2.75
C ARG A 47 -17.52 -3.10 -2.79
N SER A 48 -16.86 -2.89 -1.66
CA SER A 48 -15.67 -2.05 -1.60
C SER A 48 -14.42 -2.91 -1.71
N GLU A 49 -13.46 -2.50 -2.53
CA GLU A 49 -12.13 -3.08 -2.56
C GLU A 49 -11.06 -2.19 -1.93
N TYR A 50 -10.22 -2.82 -1.11
CA TYR A 50 -9.13 -2.18 -0.37
C TYR A 50 -7.82 -2.93 -0.59
N ARG A 51 -6.69 -2.22 -0.48
CA ARG A 51 -5.31 -2.76 -0.53
C ARG A 51 -5.06 -3.82 -1.62
N LEU A 52 -4.59 -3.36 -2.78
CA LEU A 52 -4.10 -4.24 -3.85
C LEU A 52 -2.68 -4.74 -3.55
N ALA A 53 -2.40 -6.03 -3.73
CA ALA A 53 -1.06 -6.59 -3.66
C ALA A 53 -0.78 -7.45 -4.90
N LEU A 54 0.17 -7.02 -5.72
CA LEU A 54 0.52 -7.67 -6.98
C LEU A 54 1.73 -8.59 -6.80
N SER A 55 1.67 -9.78 -7.42
CA SER A 55 2.86 -10.61 -7.62
C SER A 55 3.93 -9.87 -8.41
N ALA A 56 5.18 -10.29 -8.28
CA ALA A 56 6.32 -9.62 -8.93
C ALA A 56 6.20 -9.51 -10.47
N ASP A 57 5.47 -10.44 -11.11
CA ASP A 57 5.17 -10.45 -12.53
C ASP A 57 3.87 -9.72 -12.91
N GLY A 58 3.15 -9.17 -11.92
CA GLY A 58 1.87 -8.47 -12.08
C GLY A 58 0.71 -9.36 -12.49
N ARG A 59 0.86 -10.69 -12.49
CA ARG A 59 -0.15 -11.63 -13.00
C ARG A 59 -1.11 -12.17 -11.95
N THR A 60 -0.82 -11.98 -10.67
CA THR A 60 -1.69 -12.37 -9.57
C THR A 60 -1.93 -11.15 -8.70
N ALA A 61 -3.19 -10.85 -8.42
CA ALA A 61 -3.60 -9.79 -7.53
C ALA A 61 -4.25 -10.42 -6.29
N TYR A 62 -3.81 -9.98 -5.11
CA TYR A 62 -4.48 -10.21 -3.84
C TYR A 62 -5.08 -8.89 -3.38
N TYR A 63 -6.30 -8.90 -2.85
CA TYR A 63 -6.96 -7.66 -2.44
C TYR A 63 -7.97 -7.92 -1.33
N HIS A 64 -8.18 -6.94 -0.47
CA HIS A 64 -9.20 -6.96 0.57
C HIS A 64 -10.55 -6.54 -0.03
N VAL A 65 -11.60 -7.27 0.29
CA VAL A 65 -12.99 -6.97 -0.08
C VAL A 65 -13.79 -6.77 1.20
N ASP A 66 -14.53 -5.66 1.27
CA ASP A 66 -15.57 -5.40 2.27
C ASP A 66 -16.95 -5.49 1.61
N SER A 67 -17.86 -6.28 2.20
CA SER A 67 -19.17 -6.60 1.64
C SER A 67 -20.26 -6.67 2.70
N ASP A 68 -21.47 -6.27 2.30
CA ASP A 68 -22.69 -6.40 3.12
C ASP A 68 -23.13 -7.87 3.32
N THR A 69 -22.53 -8.82 2.59
CA THR A 69 -22.85 -10.24 2.69
C THR A 69 -21.61 -11.07 3.03
N PRO A 70 -21.74 -12.13 3.85
CA PRO A 70 -20.60 -12.98 4.19
C PRO A 70 -19.89 -13.58 2.96
N PRO A 71 -18.55 -13.64 2.97
CA PRO A 71 -17.68 -13.13 4.03
C PRO A 71 -17.59 -11.60 4.02
N LEU A 72 -17.77 -10.97 5.19
CA LEU A 72 -17.88 -9.51 5.31
C LEU A 72 -16.57 -8.79 4.98
N GLN A 73 -15.46 -9.25 5.55
CA GLN A 73 -14.11 -8.74 5.24
C GLN A 73 -13.19 -9.92 4.98
N ALA A 74 -12.75 -10.05 3.73
CA ALA A 74 -11.92 -11.18 3.31
C ALA A 74 -10.90 -10.80 2.25
N ILE A 75 -9.87 -11.62 2.15
CA ILE A 75 -8.82 -11.49 1.15
C ILE A 75 -9.18 -12.35 -0.06
N TYR A 76 -9.21 -11.71 -1.22
CA TYR A 76 -9.46 -12.35 -2.51
C TYR A 76 -8.15 -12.48 -3.30
N VAL A 77 -8.12 -13.44 -4.21
CA VAL A 77 -7.08 -13.61 -5.23
C VAL A 77 -7.71 -13.70 -6.61
N THR A 78 -7.09 -13.04 -7.59
CA THR A 78 -7.42 -13.21 -9.00
C THR A 78 -6.15 -13.31 -9.85
N HIS A 79 -6.29 -13.84 -11.05
CA HIS A 79 -5.21 -14.08 -11.99
C HIS A 79 -5.47 -13.41 -13.33
N LEU A 80 -4.46 -12.70 -13.82
CA LEU A 80 -4.45 -12.10 -15.15
C LEU A 80 -4.29 -13.21 -16.20
N ARG A 81 -5.28 -13.36 -17.08
CA ARG A 81 -5.26 -14.29 -18.21
C ARG A 81 -5.75 -13.56 -19.46
N ASN A 82 -4.97 -13.64 -20.54
CA ASN A 82 -5.30 -12.98 -21.81
C ASN A 82 -5.58 -11.46 -21.67
N GLY A 83 -4.84 -10.80 -20.78
CA GLY A 83 -4.94 -9.34 -20.56
C GLY A 83 -6.07 -8.90 -19.64
N ARG A 84 -6.84 -9.82 -19.04
CA ARG A 84 -7.94 -9.52 -18.11
C ARG A 84 -7.83 -10.33 -16.84
N PHE A 85 -8.21 -9.76 -15.70
CA PHE A 85 -8.37 -10.51 -14.47
C PHE A 85 -9.65 -11.34 -14.52
N GLY A 86 -9.58 -12.56 -13.99
CA GLY A 86 -10.78 -13.39 -13.81
C GLY A 86 -11.57 -12.99 -12.56
N PRO A 87 -12.69 -13.67 -12.28
CA PRO A 87 -13.38 -13.53 -11.00
C PRO A 87 -12.44 -13.79 -9.83
N GLY A 88 -12.55 -12.98 -8.79
CA GLY A 88 -11.81 -13.18 -7.54
C GLY A 88 -12.34 -14.36 -6.74
N GLU A 89 -11.43 -15.09 -6.11
CA GLU A 89 -11.73 -16.18 -5.19
C GLU A 89 -11.18 -15.86 -3.80
N VAL A 90 -11.89 -16.22 -2.73
CA VAL A 90 -11.37 -16.05 -1.36
C VAL A 90 -10.15 -16.95 -1.18
N VAL A 91 -9.05 -16.39 -0.66
CA VAL A 91 -7.83 -17.17 -0.39
C VAL A 91 -8.08 -18.21 0.71
N SER A 92 -7.37 -19.35 0.64
CA SER A 92 -7.59 -20.51 1.51
C SER A 92 -7.47 -20.28 3.02
N PHE A 93 -6.90 -19.16 3.44
CA PHE A 93 -6.70 -18.80 4.85
C PHE A 93 -7.63 -17.67 5.33
N SER A 94 -8.57 -17.22 4.47
CA SER A 94 -9.49 -16.12 4.74
C SER A 94 -10.96 -16.52 4.62
N GLY A 95 -11.87 -15.62 5.02
CA GLY A 95 -13.33 -15.81 4.95
C GLY A 95 -13.98 -16.33 6.22
N THR A 96 -13.21 -16.56 7.29
CA THR A 96 -13.74 -16.95 8.62
C THR A 96 -13.73 -15.78 9.60
N TYR A 97 -12.64 -15.02 9.62
CA TYR A 97 -12.45 -13.84 10.46
C TYR A 97 -12.40 -12.60 9.57
N LYS A 98 -12.39 -11.41 10.17
CA LYS A 98 -12.12 -10.19 9.41
C LYS A 98 -10.63 -10.17 9.07
N ASP A 99 -10.32 -10.47 7.81
CA ASP A 99 -8.96 -10.42 7.29
C ASP A 99 -8.85 -9.30 6.26
N SER A 100 -7.87 -8.42 6.45
CA SER A 100 -7.71 -7.21 5.65
C SER A 100 -6.27 -7.01 5.20
N ASP A 101 -6.10 -6.09 4.26
CA ASP A 101 -4.83 -5.48 3.90
C ASP A 101 -3.68 -6.44 3.52
N PRO A 102 -3.89 -7.32 2.53
CA PRO A 102 -2.87 -8.26 2.12
C PRO A 102 -1.63 -7.53 1.57
N PHE A 103 -0.45 -8.12 1.80
CA PHE A 103 0.79 -7.70 1.18
C PHE A 103 1.67 -8.90 0.89
N ILE A 104 2.00 -9.11 -0.39
CA ILE A 104 2.89 -10.17 -0.80
C ILE A 104 4.35 -9.72 -0.72
N SER A 105 5.18 -10.53 -0.06
CA SER A 105 6.62 -10.29 0.04
C SER A 105 7.31 -10.20 -1.34
N PRO A 106 8.42 -9.45 -1.47
CA PRO A 106 9.10 -9.25 -2.76
C PRO A 106 9.61 -10.52 -3.47
N ASP A 107 9.85 -11.60 -2.72
CA ASP A 107 10.22 -12.93 -3.25
C ASP A 107 9.00 -13.83 -3.53
N GLY A 108 7.81 -13.33 -3.21
CA GLY A 108 6.53 -14.02 -3.36
C GLY A 108 6.30 -15.15 -2.37
N GLN A 109 7.20 -15.44 -1.42
CA GLN A 109 7.14 -16.64 -0.58
C GLN A 109 6.25 -16.50 0.65
N SER A 110 5.92 -15.27 1.02
CA SER A 110 5.06 -14.95 2.17
C SER A 110 4.01 -13.91 1.80
N LEU A 111 2.83 -14.00 2.41
CA LEU A 111 1.80 -12.97 2.35
C LEU A 111 1.45 -12.56 3.79
N PHE A 112 1.51 -11.26 4.04
CA PHE A 112 1.22 -10.63 5.32
C PHE A 112 -0.16 -9.96 5.26
N PHE A 113 -0.87 -9.91 6.37
CA PHE A 113 -2.22 -9.34 6.43
C PHE A 113 -2.59 -8.98 7.87
N SER A 114 -3.64 -8.17 8.03
CA SER A 114 -4.23 -7.84 9.32
C SER A 114 -5.41 -8.76 9.60
N SER A 115 -5.62 -9.22 10.84
CA SER A 115 -6.71 -10.14 11.17
C SER A 115 -7.22 -10.02 12.61
N THR A 116 -8.54 -10.18 12.80
CA THR A 116 -9.18 -10.33 14.13
C THR A 116 -9.11 -11.75 14.69
N ARG A 117 -8.46 -12.69 13.98
CA ARG A 117 -8.48 -14.10 14.37
C ARG A 117 -7.91 -14.36 15.78
N PRO A 118 -8.40 -15.41 16.47
CA PRO A 118 -7.90 -15.78 17.78
C PRO A 118 -6.41 -16.10 17.82
N VAL A 119 -5.76 -15.72 18.92
CA VAL A 119 -4.38 -16.13 19.25
C VAL A 119 -4.43 -17.26 20.27
N ASN A 120 -3.64 -18.33 20.05
CA ASN A 120 -3.52 -19.48 20.96
C ASN A 120 -4.85 -20.16 21.34
N GLY A 121 -5.83 -20.20 20.44
CA GLY A 121 -7.13 -20.84 20.67
C GLY A 121 -8.08 -20.06 21.59
N GLY A 122 -7.82 -18.76 21.79
CA GLY A 122 -8.72 -17.86 22.51
C GLY A 122 -10.00 -17.51 21.74
N ALA A 123 -10.68 -16.45 22.18
CA ALA A 123 -11.79 -15.85 21.46
C ALA A 123 -11.29 -15.03 20.24
N GLU A 124 -12.21 -14.72 19.33
CA GLU A 124 -11.94 -13.71 18.29
C GLU A 124 -11.62 -12.37 18.95
N ARG A 125 -10.70 -11.64 18.34
CA ARG A 125 -10.21 -10.36 18.84
C ARG A 125 -11.14 -9.22 18.44
N GLU A 126 -11.18 -8.20 19.28
CA GLU A 126 -11.86 -6.93 18.97
C GLU A 126 -10.94 -5.98 18.19
N ASP A 127 -9.63 -6.10 18.41
CA ASP A 127 -8.57 -5.40 17.69
C ASP A 127 -7.97 -6.30 16.59
N THR A 128 -7.08 -5.71 15.79
CA THR A 128 -6.46 -6.38 14.65
C THR A 128 -4.96 -6.54 14.87
N ASP A 129 -4.48 -7.77 14.70
CA ASP A 129 -3.06 -8.11 14.76
C ASP A 129 -2.51 -8.37 13.34
N LEU A 130 -1.20 -8.29 13.16
CA LEU A 130 -0.53 -8.72 11.94
C LEU A 130 -0.20 -10.22 11.94
N TRP A 131 -0.46 -10.84 10.80
CA TRP A 131 -0.26 -12.27 10.54
C TRP A 131 0.51 -12.48 9.24
N VAL A 132 1.08 -13.67 9.09
CA VAL A 132 1.76 -14.10 7.87
C VAL A 132 1.36 -15.52 7.49
N VAL A 133 1.25 -15.79 6.20
CA VAL A 133 1.24 -17.14 5.63
C VAL A 133 2.45 -17.34 4.74
N HIS A 134 2.97 -18.57 4.72
CA HIS A 134 4.09 -18.95 3.87
C HIS A 134 3.62 -19.87 2.74
N ARG A 135 4.24 -19.77 1.56
CA ARG A 135 3.98 -20.70 0.46
C ARG A 135 4.34 -22.12 0.88
N VAL A 136 3.45 -23.04 0.55
CA VAL A 136 3.68 -24.48 0.63
C VAL A 136 3.53 -25.09 -0.77
N ARG A 137 3.71 -26.41 -0.90
CA ARG A 137 3.66 -27.11 -2.20
C ARG A 137 2.39 -26.75 -2.99
N ASP A 138 1.25 -26.70 -2.31
CA ASP A 138 -0.07 -26.49 -2.87
C ASP A 138 -0.76 -25.27 -2.22
N GLY A 139 -0.29 -24.06 -2.53
CA GLY A 139 -0.91 -22.80 -2.08
C GLY A 139 -0.24 -22.18 -0.85
N TRP A 140 -1.04 -21.73 0.10
CA TRP A 140 -0.61 -21.07 1.32
C TRP A 140 -0.73 -22.02 2.53
N GLY A 141 0.25 -21.95 3.43
CA GLY A 141 0.25 -22.68 4.69
C GLY A 141 -0.72 -22.09 5.72
N ALA A 142 -0.61 -22.55 6.96
CA ALA A 142 -1.39 -22.02 8.07
C ALA A 142 -0.93 -20.59 8.43
N PRO A 143 -1.87 -19.70 8.82
CA PRO A 143 -1.52 -18.38 9.34
C PRO A 143 -0.72 -18.42 10.63
N GLU A 144 0.34 -17.62 10.69
CA GLU A 144 1.24 -17.45 11.81
C GLU A 144 1.14 -16.03 12.35
N HIS A 145 0.92 -15.91 13.66
CA HIS A 145 0.85 -14.62 14.36
C HIS A 145 2.27 -14.03 14.49
N LEU A 146 2.47 -12.75 14.16
CA LEU A 146 3.81 -12.14 14.18
C LEU A 146 4.39 -11.89 15.58
N GLY A 147 3.59 -12.12 16.62
CA GLY A 147 4.03 -12.16 18.02
C GLY A 147 4.04 -10.78 18.68
N PRO A 148 4.24 -10.75 20.01
CA PRO A 148 4.06 -9.55 20.83
C PRO A 148 5.17 -8.50 20.66
N LEU A 149 6.18 -8.78 19.83
CA LEU A 149 7.20 -7.79 19.47
C LEU A 149 6.78 -6.92 18.28
N VAL A 150 5.76 -7.34 17.54
CA VAL A 150 5.18 -6.58 16.43
C VAL A 150 3.78 -6.12 16.83
N ASN A 151 2.96 -7.07 17.29
CA ASN A 151 1.59 -6.83 17.71
C ASN A 151 1.58 -6.33 19.16
N THR A 152 0.96 -5.18 19.39
CA THR A 152 0.87 -4.50 20.67
C THR A 152 -0.57 -4.58 21.19
N PRO A 153 -0.92 -3.98 22.35
CA PRO A 153 -2.32 -3.83 22.75
C PRO A 153 -3.12 -2.81 21.91
N LYS A 154 -2.52 -2.22 20.88
CA LYS A 154 -3.18 -1.35 19.90
C LYS A 154 -3.66 -2.18 18.71
N GLN A 155 -4.17 -1.52 17.68
CA GLN A 155 -4.42 -2.13 16.38
C GLN A 155 -3.18 -1.99 15.51
N GLU A 156 -2.70 -3.09 14.95
CA GLU A 156 -1.67 -3.07 13.92
C GLU A 156 -2.27 -3.41 12.56
N LEU A 157 -2.13 -2.47 11.61
CA LEU A 157 -2.81 -2.51 10.33
C LEU A 157 -1.85 -2.22 9.17
N TYR A 158 -2.26 -2.63 7.97
CA TYR A 158 -1.72 -2.15 6.70
C TYR A 158 -0.25 -2.49 6.42
N VAL A 159 0.17 -3.69 6.77
CA VAL A 159 1.57 -4.14 6.65
C VAL A 159 2.11 -4.09 5.22
N SER A 160 3.36 -3.65 5.08
CA SER A 160 4.21 -3.85 3.89
C SER A 160 5.60 -4.33 4.32
N VAL A 161 6.32 -4.99 3.41
CA VAL A 161 7.61 -5.61 3.74
C VAL A 161 8.68 -5.38 2.67
N THR A 162 9.89 -5.05 3.10
CA THR A 162 11.08 -4.94 2.25
C THR A 162 11.70 -6.30 1.95
N ARG A 163 12.68 -6.35 1.03
CA ARG A 163 13.38 -7.58 0.65
C ARG A 163 14.16 -8.22 1.80
N ASP A 164 14.68 -7.41 2.72
CA ASP A 164 15.36 -7.91 3.93
C ASP A 164 14.38 -8.38 5.03
N GLY A 165 13.08 -8.31 4.74
CA GLY A 165 12.02 -8.73 5.63
C GLY A 165 11.59 -7.67 6.64
N THR A 166 12.09 -6.44 6.58
CA THR A 166 11.67 -5.37 7.49
C THR A 166 10.22 -4.96 7.22
N LEU A 167 9.39 -4.99 8.26
CA LEU A 167 7.97 -4.63 8.19
C LEU A 167 7.78 -3.14 8.38
N TYR A 168 6.82 -2.56 7.66
CA TYR A 168 6.29 -1.21 7.82
C TYR A 168 4.78 -1.31 7.97
N PHE A 169 4.21 -0.71 9.00
CA PHE A 169 2.78 -0.82 9.34
C PHE A 169 2.33 0.39 10.13
N ALA A 170 1.01 0.58 10.25
CA ALA A 170 0.43 1.58 11.15
C ALA A 170 0.07 0.93 12.49
N SER A 171 0.24 1.66 13.60
CA SER A 171 -0.18 1.21 14.93
C SER A 171 -0.87 2.35 15.68
N GLY A 172 -2.06 2.07 16.24
CA GLY A 172 -2.92 3.07 16.88
C GLY A 172 -4.23 2.47 17.42
N THR A 173 -5.01 3.27 18.14
CA THR A 173 -6.43 3.02 18.42
C THR A 173 -7.26 4.10 17.73
N PHE A 174 -8.57 3.94 17.52
CA PHE A 174 -9.37 5.03 16.93
C PHE A 174 -9.46 6.28 17.82
N ASP A 175 -9.10 6.16 19.11
CA ASP A 175 -9.02 7.28 20.06
C ASP A 175 -7.65 7.97 20.06
N THR A 176 -6.64 7.40 19.40
CA THR A 176 -5.28 7.96 19.27
C THR A 176 -4.90 8.09 17.81
N ASP A 177 -3.99 9.00 17.47
CA ASP A 177 -3.53 9.06 16.08
C ASP A 177 -2.80 7.77 15.68
N PHE A 178 -3.11 7.27 14.48
CA PHE A 178 -2.32 6.20 13.87
C PHE A 178 -1.00 6.78 13.41
N ASP A 179 0.08 6.16 13.87
CA ASP A 179 1.44 6.48 13.45
C ASP A 179 2.02 5.32 12.65
N MET A 180 2.98 5.63 11.78
CA MET A 180 3.74 4.62 11.07
C MET A 180 4.95 4.15 11.86
N TYR A 181 5.13 2.82 11.86
CA TYR A 181 6.21 2.12 12.53
C TYR A 181 6.94 1.18 11.57
N ARG A 182 8.14 0.78 11.99
CA ARG A 182 8.94 -0.23 11.33
C ARG A 182 9.50 -1.26 12.31
N ALA A 183 9.36 -2.54 12.00
CA ALA A 183 9.98 -3.62 12.76
C ALA A 183 11.00 -4.39 11.89
N ARG A 184 12.28 -4.34 12.26
CA ARG A 184 13.35 -5.04 11.52
C ARG A 184 13.33 -6.53 11.81
N ARG A 185 13.54 -7.34 10.78
CA ARG A 185 13.67 -8.79 10.94
C ARG A 185 14.97 -9.15 11.65
N GLN A 186 14.88 -10.04 12.62
CA GLN A 186 15.99 -10.59 13.41
C GLN A 186 15.88 -12.12 13.45
N GLY A 187 16.49 -12.78 12.46
CA GLY A 187 16.33 -14.22 12.26
C GLY A 187 14.87 -14.57 11.96
N ASN A 188 14.26 -15.39 12.83
CA ASN A 188 12.85 -15.80 12.71
C ASN A 188 11.89 -14.91 13.52
N ARG A 189 12.37 -13.79 14.09
CA ARG A 189 11.57 -12.84 14.87
C ARG A 189 11.74 -11.42 14.32
N TYR A 190 11.07 -10.47 14.96
CA TYR A 190 11.20 -9.05 14.70
C TYR A 190 11.73 -8.31 15.93
N ALA A 191 12.47 -7.23 15.68
CA ALA A 191 12.79 -6.23 16.69
C ALA A 191 11.51 -5.51 17.14
N ALA A 192 11.56 -4.85 18.30
CA ALA A 192 10.50 -3.93 18.69
C ALA A 192 10.30 -2.83 17.63
N PRO A 193 9.06 -2.34 17.42
CA PRO A 193 8.76 -1.41 16.35
C PRO A 193 9.35 -0.03 16.65
N GLU A 194 9.91 0.61 15.63
CA GLU A 194 10.44 1.96 15.68
C GLU A 194 9.46 2.92 14.99
N ASN A 195 9.05 3.97 15.70
CA ASN A 195 8.29 5.07 15.09
C ASN A 195 9.13 5.74 13.98
N LEU A 196 8.53 6.04 12.83
CA LEU A 196 9.26 6.62 11.69
C LEU A 196 9.62 8.10 11.86
N GLY A 197 9.15 8.72 12.93
CA GLY A 197 9.51 10.08 13.34
C GLY A 197 8.81 11.16 12.54
N PRO A 198 9.05 12.44 12.90
CA PRO A 198 8.27 13.59 12.44
C PRO A 198 8.45 13.94 10.96
N ALA A 199 9.38 13.28 10.27
CA ALA A 199 9.53 13.41 8.83
C ALA A 199 8.40 12.71 8.07
N VAL A 200 7.93 11.59 8.61
CA VAL A 200 6.83 10.78 8.06
C VAL A 200 5.55 11.11 8.83
N ASN A 201 5.57 10.84 10.14
CA ASN A 201 4.45 11.05 11.05
C ASN A 201 4.27 12.53 11.35
N SER A 202 3.03 12.98 11.41
CA SER A 202 2.67 14.33 11.81
C SER A 202 2.25 14.35 13.28
N ALA A 203 1.97 15.54 13.82
CA ALA A 203 1.56 15.68 15.22
C ALA A 203 0.04 15.62 15.43
N ASP A 204 -0.74 15.89 14.37
CA ASP A 204 -2.17 16.19 14.44
C ASP A 204 -2.96 15.49 13.31
N SER A 205 -2.39 14.45 12.70
CA SER A 205 -3.00 13.72 11.58
C SER A 205 -2.62 12.26 11.66
N TRP A 206 -3.46 11.40 11.08
CA TRP A 206 -3.20 9.95 11.07
C TRP A 206 -2.34 9.61 9.88
N GLU A 207 -1.32 8.79 10.06
CA GLU A 207 -0.52 8.20 8.98
C GLU A 207 -0.71 6.68 8.92
N TYR A 208 -1.12 6.20 7.75
CA TYR A 208 -1.54 4.82 7.57
C TYR A 208 -1.30 4.33 6.14
N ASN A 209 -1.64 3.06 5.88
CA ASN A 209 -1.43 2.39 4.61
C ASN A 209 -0.02 2.47 3.99
N PRO A 210 1.06 2.11 4.72
CA PRO A 210 2.38 2.07 4.11
C PRO A 210 2.45 1.11 2.94
N TRP A 211 3.12 1.58 1.89
CA TRP A 211 3.77 0.79 0.88
C TRP A 211 5.24 1.16 0.85
N VAL A 212 6.12 0.19 1.12
CA VAL A 212 7.57 0.37 1.05
C VAL A 212 8.13 -0.36 -0.17
N SER A 213 9.07 0.27 -0.87
CA SER A 213 9.77 -0.38 -1.97
C SER A 213 10.60 -1.57 -1.47
N PRO A 214 10.82 -2.61 -2.29
CA PRO A 214 11.60 -3.78 -1.87
C PRO A 214 13.01 -3.48 -1.37
N ASP A 215 13.63 -2.39 -1.80
CA ASP A 215 14.94 -1.93 -1.35
C ASP A 215 14.90 -0.96 -0.14
N GLY A 216 13.71 -0.63 0.36
CA GLY A 216 13.52 0.24 1.52
C GLY A 216 13.82 1.72 1.24
N GLN A 217 13.88 2.13 -0.03
CA GLN A 217 14.24 3.50 -0.44
C GLN A 217 13.07 4.44 -0.61
N VAL A 218 11.88 3.92 -0.94
CA VAL A 218 10.68 4.71 -1.19
C VAL A 218 9.58 4.22 -0.26
N LEU A 219 8.89 5.17 0.37
CA LEU A 219 7.70 4.93 1.16
C LEU A 219 6.57 5.79 0.61
N VAL A 220 5.45 5.16 0.28
CA VAL A 220 4.20 5.84 -0.08
C VAL A 220 3.15 5.45 0.95
N PHE A 221 2.38 6.42 1.43
CA PHE A 221 1.43 6.21 2.51
C PHE A 221 0.28 7.21 2.44
N ALA A 222 -0.81 6.94 3.14
CA ALA A 222 -1.94 7.85 3.26
C ALA A 222 -1.83 8.67 4.56
N SER A 223 -2.28 9.92 4.52
CA SER A 223 -2.41 10.75 5.72
C SER A 223 -3.76 11.44 5.75
N LEU A 224 -4.42 11.40 6.91
CA LEU A 224 -5.78 11.92 7.09
C LEU A 224 -5.76 13.40 7.50
N ASN A 225 -6.36 14.29 6.71
CA ASN A 225 -6.51 15.72 7.03
C ASN A 225 -5.19 16.48 7.28
N ARG A 226 -4.07 16.02 6.72
CA ARG A 226 -2.79 16.72 6.88
C ARG A 226 -2.84 18.10 6.19
N PRO A 227 -2.36 19.19 6.84
CA PRO A 227 -2.48 20.54 6.31
C PRO A 227 -1.91 20.70 4.90
N GLY A 228 -2.72 21.30 4.02
CA GLY A 228 -2.38 21.50 2.60
C GLY A 228 -2.70 20.30 1.69
N GLY A 229 -3.45 19.32 2.19
CA GLY A 229 -4.02 18.25 1.39
C GLY A 229 -5.20 18.67 0.52
N TYR A 230 -5.67 17.75 -0.31
CA TYR A 230 -6.74 17.94 -1.30
C TYR A 230 -8.09 17.41 -0.82
N GLY A 231 -8.10 16.34 -0.02
CA GLY A 231 -9.31 15.70 0.48
C GLY A 231 -9.15 15.18 1.92
N LEU A 232 -9.92 14.13 2.24
CA LEU A 232 -9.92 13.53 3.57
C LEU A 232 -8.64 12.72 3.81
N GLY A 233 -8.42 11.69 3.01
CA GLY A 233 -7.15 10.96 2.95
C GLY A 233 -6.40 11.34 1.69
N ASP A 234 -5.12 11.66 1.85
CA ASP A 234 -4.24 12.05 0.76
C ASP A 234 -3.01 11.14 0.75
N LEU A 235 -2.48 10.83 -0.44
CA LEU A 235 -1.24 10.08 -0.60
C LEU A 235 0.00 10.98 -0.55
N TYR A 236 1.00 10.52 0.20
CA TYR A 236 2.29 11.16 0.39
C TYR A 236 3.44 10.20 0.06
N VAL A 237 4.58 10.75 -0.34
CA VAL A 237 5.83 10.01 -0.54
C VAL A 237 6.95 10.53 0.35
N SER A 238 7.77 9.62 0.86
CA SER A 238 9.03 9.91 1.54
C SER A 238 10.14 9.02 0.98
N PHE A 239 11.37 9.55 0.96
CA PHE A 239 12.55 8.85 0.46
C PHE A 239 13.51 8.57 1.60
N ASN A 240 14.07 7.37 1.64
CA ASN A 240 15.08 7.00 2.61
C ASN A 240 16.47 7.30 2.04
N ILE A 241 17.12 8.32 2.59
CA ILE A 241 18.48 8.72 2.24
C ILE A 241 19.39 8.31 3.39
N ALA A 242 20.22 7.29 3.13
CA ALA A 242 21.20 6.78 4.10
C ALA A 242 20.61 6.42 5.49
N GLY A 243 19.40 5.85 5.51
CA GLY A 243 18.72 5.41 6.74
C GLY A 243 17.75 6.44 7.34
N THR A 244 17.67 7.64 6.77
CA THR A 244 16.80 8.72 7.24
C THR A 244 15.73 9.03 6.20
N TRP A 245 14.46 9.02 6.63
CA TRP A 245 13.33 9.43 5.81
C TRP A 245 13.33 10.94 5.60
N THR A 246 13.10 11.37 4.36
CA THR A 246 12.85 12.79 4.06
C THR A 246 11.49 13.22 4.61
N ARG A 247 11.29 14.53 4.75
CA ARG A 247 9.94 15.05 4.99
C ARG A 247 8.99 14.57 3.90
N ALA A 248 7.83 14.06 4.29
CA ALA A 248 6.82 13.58 3.38
C ALA A 248 6.33 14.69 2.45
N VAL A 249 6.10 14.34 1.18
CA VAL A 249 5.64 15.23 0.12
C VAL A 249 4.32 14.70 -0.41
N ASN A 250 3.30 15.55 -0.48
CA ASN A 250 2.00 15.23 -1.04
C ASN A 250 2.16 14.91 -2.55
N LEU A 251 1.49 13.87 -3.05
CA LEU A 251 1.59 13.44 -4.45
C LEU A 251 0.86 14.35 -5.46
N GLY A 252 0.16 15.37 -4.97
CA GLY A 252 -0.46 16.41 -5.79
C GLY A 252 -1.76 15.96 -6.47
N PRO A 253 -2.36 16.84 -7.28
CA PRO A 253 -3.74 16.70 -7.78
C PRO A 253 -3.90 15.64 -8.87
N SER A 254 -2.79 15.10 -9.39
CA SER A 254 -2.81 13.97 -10.30
C SER A 254 -3.19 12.67 -9.59
N VAL A 255 -3.02 12.60 -8.27
CA VAL A 255 -3.40 11.48 -7.42
C VAL A 255 -4.54 11.89 -6.50
N ASN A 256 -4.30 12.93 -5.69
CA ASN A 256 -5.17 13.35 -4.61
C ASN A 256 -6.29 14.27 -5.13
N THR A 257 -7.51 14.04 -4.71
CA THR A 257 -8.70 14.81 -5.09
C THR A 257 -9.44 15.26 -3.84
N GLU A 258 -10.64 15.83 -3.98
CA GLU A 258 -11.52 16.14 -2.85
C GLU A 258 -12.06 14.91 -2.11
N LYS A 259 -11.82 13.72 -2.65
CA LYS A 259 -12.27 12.43 -2.11
C LYS A 259 -11.24 11.87 -1.11
N ASP A 260 -11.34 10.59 -0.82
CA ASP A 260 -10.42 9.90 0.09
C ASP A 260 -9.55 8.94 -0.71
N GLU A 261 -8.26 9.28 -0.87
CA GLU A 261 -7.24 8.46 -1.54
C GLU A 261 -6.29 7.77 -0.56
N PHE A 262 -6.23 6.45 -0.63
CA PHE A 262 -5.49 5.64 0.34
C PHE A 262 -5.07 4.28 -0.24
N HIS A 263 -4.56 3.36 0.59
CA HIS A 263 -4.02 2.05 0.17
C HIS A 263 -3.09 2.06 -1.07
N PRO A 264 -2.01 2.87 -1.09
CA PRO A 264 -1.11 2.90 -2.23
C PRO A 264 -0.43 1.54 -2.44
N THR A 265 -0.16 1.24 -3.71
CA THR A 265 0.67 0.11 -4.14
C THR A 265 1.41 0.48 -5.40
N LEU A 266 2.72 0.28 -5.44
CA LEU A 266 3.48 0.47 -6.66
C LEU A 266 3.85 -0.87 -7.30
N SER A 267 3.89 -0.89 -8.63
CA SER A 267 4.52 -1.96 -9.38
C SER A 267 6.00 -2.08 -9.02
N ARG A 268 6.59 -3.27 -9.22
CA ARG A 268 7.99 -3.56 -8.85
C ARG A 268 9.01 -2.63 -9.53
N ASP A 269 8.70 -2.16 -10.73
CA ASP A 269 9.51 -1.20 -11.49
C ASP A 269 9.22 0.27 -11.14
N LEU A 270 8.35 0.50 -10.15
CA LEU A 270 7.87 1.79 -9.68
C LEU A 270 7.17 2.64 -10.74
N ARG A 271 6.80 2.06 -11.89
CA ARG A 271 6.20 2.80 -13.01
C ARG A 271 4.69 2.96 -12.91
N HIS A 272 4.02 2.14 -12.12
CA HIS A 272 2.58 2.24 -11.91
C HIS A 272 2.30 2.40 -10.43
N LEU A 273 1.52 3.43 -10.09
CA LEU A 273 0.90 3.59 -8.79
C LEU A 273 -0.55 3.12 -8.91
N TYR A 274 -0.95 2.24 -8.03
CA TYR A 274 -2.32 1.83 -7.76
C TYR A 274 -2.73 2.39 -6.41
N PHE A 275 -3.97 2.80 -6.25
CA PHE A 275 -4.50 3.34 -5.01
C PHE A 275 -6.00 3.16 -4.95
N VAL A 276 -6.57 3.27 -3.76
CA VAL A 276 -8.02 3.24 -3.57
C VAL A 276 -8.53 4.67 -3.58
N ARG A 277 -9.74 4.87 -4.11
CA ARG A 277 -10.51 6.09 -3.92
C ARG A 277 -11.89 5.75 -3.39
N GLN A 278 -12.29 6.40 -2.30
CA GLN A 278 -13.60 6.26 -1.65
C GLN A 278 -14.37 7.58 -1.76
N THR A 279 -15.66 7.50 -2.09
CA THR A 279 -16.60 8.64 -1.99
C THR A 279 -17.55 8.36 -0.83
N TRP A 280 -17.66 9.31 0.11
CA TRP A 280 -18.46 9.13 1.32
C TRP A 280 -19.86 9.77 1.25
N ASP A 281 -20.03 10.83 0.45
CA ASP A 281 -21.31 11.56 0.31
C ASP A 281 -21.61 11.94 -1.17
N PRO A 282 -22.57 11.26 -1.85
CA PRO A 282 -23.20 10.01 -1.40
C PRO A 282 -22.16 8.88 -1.34
N PHE A 283 -22.37 7.93 -0.44
CA PHE A 283 -21.49 6.75 -0.37
C PHE A 283 -21.50 6.00 -1.70
N THR A 284 -20.30 5.73 -2.22
CA THR A 284 -20.07 4.86 -3.39
C THR A 284 -18.98 3.87 -3.00
N PRO A 285 -19.14 2.56 -3.22
CA PRO A 285 -18.09 1.60 -2.88
C PRO A 285 -16.72 1.99 -3.43
N SER A 286 -15.66 1.63 -2.71
CA SER A 286 -14.32 2.02 -3.12
C SER A 286 -13.80 1.15 -4.25
N ASP A 287 -13.15 1.79 -5.21
CA ASP A 287 -12.49 1.11 -6.33
C ASP A 287 -10.99 1.39 -6.35
N PHE A 288 -10.26 0.56 -7.10
CA PHE A 288 -8.86 0.82 -7.41
C PHE A 288 -8.69 1.76 -8.59
N TYR A 289 -7.82 2.75 -8.45
CA TYR A 289 -7.35 3.64 -9.48
C TYR A 289 -5.86 3.43 -9.74
N HIS A 290 -5.39 3.79 -10.92
CA HIS A 290 -3.98 3.71 -11.27
C HIS A 290 -3.51 4.82 -12.20
N LEU A 291 -2.20 5.08 -12.20
CA LEU A 291 -1.53 5.95 -13.15
C LEU A 291 -0.06 5.55 -13.37
N ASP A 292 0.54 6.10 -14.43
CA ASP A 292 1.97 5.98 -14.70
C ASP A 292 2.76 7.01 -13.88
N THR A 293 3.65 6.58 -12.99
CA THR A 293 4.36 7.48 -12.08
C THR A 293 5.30 8.47 -12.79
N ARG A 294 5.66 8.22 -14.05
CA ARG A 294 6.55 9.10 -14.83
C ARG A 294 5.90 10.44 -15.18
N CYS A 295 4.58 10.57 -15.00
CA CYS A 295 3.87 11.82 -15.20
C CYS A 295 3.82 12.69 -13.91
N LEU A 296 4.12 12.15 -12.72
CA LEU A 296 3.99 12.87 -11.43
C LEU A 296 5.07 13.92 -11.17
N TRP A 297 6.23 13.82 -11.82
CA TRP A 297 7.45 14.53 -11.40
C TRP A 297 8.10 15.37 -12.52
N ARG A 298 7.30 16.01 -13.38
CA ARG A 298 7.80 16.82 -14.50
C ARG A 298 7.60 18.31 -14.30
#